data_AF-A0A3E1EGT2-F1
#
_entry.id   AF-A0A3E1EGT2-F1
#
_cell.length_a   1.000
_cell.length_b   1.000
_cell.length_c   1.000
_cell.angle_alpha   90.00
_cell.angle_beta   90.00
_cell.angle_gamma   90.00
#
_symmetry.space_group_name_H-M   'P 1'
#
loop_
_entity.id
_entity.type
_entity.pdbx_description
1 polymer ?
#
loop_
_entity_poly.entity_id
_entity_poly.type
_entity_poly.pdbx_seq_one_letter_code
_entity_poly.pdbx_strand_id
1 'polypeptide(L)'
;MNTSDITLIEKQITALEKQLSALHSQRLAVLEQQVREAQSRIQALTGTTRRISSPAESPSARAATPTQPTTARVAPRVARVKSVKVGAKKKRTRMPSDLVNDKIMNTIKEANSEGLSQKEISVRSGVNYQTTAKKLRELPGIVKKGSGKEARYTFKG
;
A
#
# COMPACT_ATOMS: atom_id res chain seq x y z
N MET A 1 16.50 -16.50 -49.25
CA MET A 1 15.63 -15.50 -48.60
C MET A 1 15.40 -14.41 -49.62
N ASN A 2 14.17 -14.19 -50.06
CA ASN A 2 13.91 -13.29 -51.19
C ASN A 2 13.87 -11.84 -50.69
N THR A 3 14.33 -10.89 -51.49
CA THR A 3 14.34 -9.46 -51.14
C THR A 3 12.94 -8.93 -50.81
N SER A 4 11.90 -9.49 -51.45
CA SER A 4 10.50 -9.21 -51.14
C SER A 4 10.13 -9.56 -49.70
N ASP A 5 10.63 -10.67 -49.17
CA ASP A 5 10.34 -11.12 -47.80
C ASP A 5 10.95 -10.14 -46.78
N ILE A 6 12.15 -9.64 -47.07
CA ILE A 6 12.86 -8.67 -46.21
C ILE A 6 12.05 -7.36 -46.14
N THR A 7 11.60 -6.82 -47.28
CA THR A 7 10.81 -5.58 -47.29
C THR A 7 9.44 -5.72 -46.62
N LEU A 8 8.84 -6.92 -46.64
CA LEU A 8 7.60 -7.21 -45.94
C LEU A 8 7.83 -7.23 -44.42
N ILE A 9 8.91 -7.86 -43.97
CA ILE A 9 9.31 -7.89 -42.57
C ILE A 9 9.58 -6.48 -42.04
N GLU A 10 10.29 -5.63 -42.79
CA GLU A 10 10.55 -4.23 -42.41
C GLU A 10 9.26 -3.41 -42.25
N LYS A 11 8.28 -3.60 -43.15
CA LYS A 11 6.96 -2.96 -43.05
C LYS A 11 6.19 -3.45 -41.82
N GLN A 12 6.31 -4.72 -41.46
CA GLN A 12 5.69 -5.26 -40.26
C GLN A 12 6.35 -4.71 -38.99
N ILE A 13 7.68 -4.65 -38.94
CA ILE A 13 8.43 -4.08 -37.81
C ILE A 13 8.02 -2.62 -37.58
N THR A 14 8.03 -1.80 -38.62
CA THR A 14 7.64 -0.38 -38.52
C THR A 14 6.19 -0.18 -38.08
N ALA A 15 5.27 -1.04 -38.54
CA ALA A 15 3.88 -1.01 -38.08
C ALA A 15 3.76 -1.36 -36.58
N LEU A 16 4.49 -2.37 -36.13
CA LEU A 16 4.51 -2.78 -34.71
C LEU A 16 5.15 -1.72 -33.82
N GLU A 17 6.24 -1.09 -34.24
CA GLU A 17 6.88 0.03 -33.52
C GLU A 17 5.92 1.21 -33.35
N LYS A 18 5.17 1.55 -34.41
CA LYS A 18 4.16 2.61 -34.35
C LYS A 18 3.04 2.26 -33.37
N GLN A 19 2.57 1.01 -33.37
CA GLN A 19 1.56 0.54 -32.42
C GLN A 19 2.06 0.59 -30.97
N LEU A 20 3.30 0.14 -30.72
CA LEU A 20 3.92 0.21 -29.40
C LEU A 20 4.07 1.64 -28.90
N SER A 21 4.53 2.55 -29.77
CA SER A 21 4.64 3.97 -29.45
C SER A 21 3.28 4.58 -29.08
N ALA A 22 2.23 4.28 -29.86
CA ALA A 22 0.88 4.74 -29.58
C ALA A 22 0.38 4.21 -28.22
N LEU A 23 0.57 2.92 -27.93
CA LEU A 23 0.15 2.30 -26.67
C LEU A 23 0.90 2.92 -25.47
N HIS A 24 2.21 3.17 -25.61
CA HIS A 24 3.00 3.85 -24.59
C HIS A 24 2.49 5.26 -24.32
N SER A 25 2.22 6.05 -25.37
CA SER A 25 1.68 7.40 -25.23
C SER A 25 0.31 7.42 -24.54
N GLN A 26 -0.57 6.48 -24.88
CA GLN A 26 -1.88 6.34 -24.26
C GLN A 26 -1.76 5.98 -22.78
N ARG A 27 -0.88 5.04 -22.44
CA ARG A 27 -0.63 4.65 -21.04
C ARG A 27 -0.08 5.81 -20.22
N LEU A 28 0.82 6.60 -20.78
CA LEU A 28 1.34 7.81 -20.12
C LEU A 28 0.22 8.83 -19.86
N ALA A 29 -0.63 9.12 -20.86
CA ALA A 29 -1.74 10.06 -20.69
C ALA A 29 -2.71 9.65 -19.58
N VAL A 30 -3.05 8.35 -19.50
CA VAL A 30 -3.91 7.81 -18.42
C VAL A 30 -3.25 7.97 -17.05
N LEU A 31 -1.95 7.68 -16.94
CA LEU A 31 -1.22 7.83 -15.68
C LEU A 31 -1.11 9.29 -15.25
N GLU A 32 -0.82 10.20 -16.17
CA GLU A 32 -0.78 11.65 -15.91
C GLU A 32 -2.12 12.17 -15.41
N GLN A 33 -3.23 11.71 -16.01
CA GLN A 33 -4.56 12.07 -15.56
C GLN A 33 -4.86 11.52 -14.15
N GLN A 34 -4.52 10.27 -13.87
CA GLN A 34 -4.67 9.68 -12.53
C GLN A 34 -3.88 10.44 -11.47
N VAL A 35 -2.65 10.86 -11.79
CA VAL A 35 -1.81 11.66 -10.88
C VAL A 35 -2.47 13.02 -10.62
N ARG A 36 -2.96 13.70 -11.67
CA ARG A 36 -3.65 14.98 -11.53
C ARG A 36 -4.90 14.87 -10.65
N GLU A 37 -5.73 13.86 -10.88
CA GLU A 37 -6.92 13.61 -10.07
C GLU A 37 -6.58 13.30 -8.61
N ALA A 38 -5.54 12.49 -8.36
CA ALA A 38 -5.06 12.20 -7.02
C ALA A 38 -4.58 13.48 -6.31
N GLN A 39 -3.84 14.35 -7.01
CA GLN A 39 -3.40 15.65 -6.47
C GLN A 39 -4.58 16.55 -6.12
N SER A 40 -5.60 16.66 -6.98
CA SER A 40 -6.81 17.43 -6.70
C SER A 40 -7.57 16.90 -5.48
N ARG A 41 -7.68 15.56 -5.33
CA ARG A 41 -8.29 14.94 -4.15
C ARG A 41 -7.52 15.26 -2.87
N ILE A 42 -6.19 15.22 -2.92
CA ILE A 42 -5.34 15.59 -1.77
C ILE A 42 -5.57 17.06 -1.40
N GLN A 43 -5.58 17.98 -2.36
CA GLN A 43 -5.82 19.40 -2.09
C GLN A 43 -7.21 19.67 -1.48
N ALA A 44 -8.25 18.98 -1.95
CA ALA A 44 -9.57 19.08 -1.36
C ALA A 44 -9.57 18.62 0.12
N LEU A 45 -8.91 17.50 0.41
CA LEU A 45 -8.79 16.97 1.76
C LEU A 45 -7.94 17.86 2.69
N THR A 46 -6.84 18.45 2.20
CA THR A 46 -6.04 19.38 3.01
C THR A 46 -6.80 20.67 3.30
N GLY A 47 -7.56 21.19 2.33
CA GLY A 47 -8.46 22.34 2.53
C GLY A 47 -9.54 22.07 3.59
N THR A 48 -10.15 20.89 3.58
CA THR A 48 -11.14 20.52 4.62
C THR A 48 -10.51 20.39 6.00
N THR A 49 -9.31 19.81 6.12
CA THR A 49 -8.62 19.66 7.41
C THR A 49 -8.27 21.02 8.01
N ARG A 50 -7.80 21.98 7.20
CA ARG A 50 -7.45 23.33 7.64
C ARG A 50 -8.65 24.11 8.20
N ARG A 51 -9.85 23.88 7.67
CA ARG A 51 -11.09 24.52 8.16
C ARG A 51 -11.54 23.98 9.52
N ILE A 52 -11.24 22.72 9.81
CA ILE A 52 -11.60 22.08 11.09
C ILE A 52 -10.55 22.41 12.17
N SER A 53 -9.31 22.69 11.77
CA SER A 53 -8.19 22.98 12.66
C SER A 53 -7.96 24.47 12.99
N SER A 54 -8.88 25.37 12.62
CA SER A 54 -8.80 26.78 13.02
C SER A 54 -9.52 26.97 14.37
N PRO A 55 -8.81 27.08 15.51
CA PRO A 55 -9.45 27.37 16.77
C PRO A 55 -9.83 28.85 16.77
N ALA A 56 -11.10 29.12 17.08
CA ALA A 56 -11.59 30.47 17.35
C ALA A 56 -10.73 31.11 18.45
N GLU A 57 -10.09 32.22 18.13
CA GLU A 57 -9.50 33.13 19.10
C GLU A 57 -10.58 33.56 20.10
N SER A 58 -10.33 33.35 21.39
CA SER A 58 -11.06 33.98 22.48
C SER A 58 -10.03 34.61 23.40
N PRO A 59 -9.97 35.95 23.53
CA PRO A 59 -9.08 36.61 24.46
C PRO A 59 -9.81 36.74 25.80
N SER A 60 -9.26 36.20 26.89
CA SER A 60 -9.69 36.63 28.23
C SER A 60 -8.61 36.36 29.27
N ALA A 61 -7.84 37.41 29.54
CA ALA A 61 -7.01 37.55 30.73
C ALA A 61 -7.88 37.78 31.98
N ARG A 62 -7.51 37.16 33.11
CA ARG A 62 -7.66 37.63 34.52
C ARG A 62 -7.11 36.51 35.43
N ALA A 63 -5.91 36.65 35.99
CA ALA A 63 -5.55 37.41 37.21
C ALA A 63 -5.96 36.70 38.52
N ALA A 64 -4.94 36.34 39.33
CA ALA A 64 -4.83 36.38 40.80
C ALA A 64 -5.96 35.73 41.65
N THR A 65 -5.78 35.01 42.78
CA THR A 65 -4.72 34.74 43.77
C THR A 65 -5.27 33.64 44.75
N PRO A 66 -4.51 33.14 45.76
CA PRO A 66 -4.73 31.87 46.45
C PRO A 66 -5.41 31.98 47.83
N THR A 67 -6.03 30.89 48.33
CA THR A 67 -6.28 30.68 49.77
C THR A 67 -6.50 29.18 50.08
N GLN A 68 -5.65 28.59 50.93
CA GLN A 68 -5.92 27.38 51.75
C GLN A 68 -6.45 27.84 53.15
N PRO A 69 -6.86 27.00 54.15
CA PRO A 69 -6.68 25.55 54.34
C PRO A 69 -7.90 24.82 54.98
N THR A 70 -7.69 23.53 55.36
CA THR A 70 -8.22 22.87 56.57
C THR A 70 -8.99 21.55 56.35
N THR A 71 -8.26 20.47 56.67
CA THR A 71 -8.63 19.18 57.27
C THR A 71 -9.90 18.44 56.83
N ALA A 72 -9.73 17.22 56.32
CA ALA A 72 -10.28 16.01 56.94
C ALA A 72 -9.73 14.74 56.25
N ARG A 73 -9.23 13.84 57.09
CA ARG A 73 -8.73 12.51 56.80
C ARG A 73 -9.90 11.59 56.40
N VAL A 74 -9.92 11.10 55.15
CA VAL A 74 -10.77 9.98 54.72
C VAL A 74 -9.96 9.08 53.78
N ALA A 75 -10.06 7.77 54.03
CA ALA A 75 -9.27 6.67 53.46
C ALA A 75 -9.02 6.71 51.94
N PRO A 76 -7.87 6.22 51.44
CA PRO A 76 -7.71 5.98 50.01
C PRO A 76 -8.43 4.68 49.64
N ARG A 77 -9.75 4.75 49.44
CA ARG A 77 -10.42 3.74 48.62
C ARG A 77 -10.05 4.09 47.19
N VAL A 78 -9.01 3.45 46.68
CA VAL A 78 -8.50 3.64 45.31
C VAL A 78 -9.64 3.28 44.35
N ALA A 79 -10.42 4.27 43.98
CA ALA A 79 -11.38 4.16 42.90
C ALA A 79 -10.56 3.81 41.66
N ARG A 80 -10.73 2.58 41.18
CA ARG A 80 -10.21 2.11 39.91
C ARG A 80 -10.71 3.08 38.84
N VAL A 81 -9.88 4.05 38.49
CA VAL A 81 -10.12 4.98 37.39
C VAL A 81 -10.36 4.09 36.19
N LYS A 82 -11.59 4.10 35.67
CA LYS A 82 -11.91 3.48 34.38
C LYS A 82 -10.91 4.09 33.40
N SER A 83 -9.99 3.26 32.91
CA SER A 83 -9.00 3.67 31.95
C SER A 83 -9.74 4.36 30.80
N VAL A 84 -9.49 5.66 30.65
CA VAL A 84 -9.92 6.40 29.48
C VAL A 84 -9.38 5.63 28.29
N LYS A 85 -10.27 5.22 27.40
CA LYS A 85 -9.95 4.41 26.22
C LYS A 85 -9.11 5.29 25.29
N VAL A 86 -7.80 5.35 25.56
CA VAL A 86 -6.83 6.14 24.80
C VAL A 86 -6.88 5.66 23.36
N GLY A 87 -7.41 6.53 22.50
CA GLY A 87 -7.32 6.46 21.05
C GLY A 87 -7.84 5.16 20.43
N ALA A 88 -9.00 5.23 19.77
CA ALA A 88 -9.31 4.25 18.75
C ALA A 88 -8.17 4.26 17.72
N LYS A 89 -7.23 3.33 17.83
CA LYS A 89 -6.15 3.14 16.85
C LYS A 89 -6.84 2.97 15.50
N LYS A 90 -6.62 3.91 14.57
CA LYS A 90 -7.08 3.78 13.18
C LYS A 90 -6.72 2.38 12.74
N LYS A 91 -7.73 1.53 12.50
CA LYS A 91 -7.53 0.16 12.02
C LYS A 91 -6.72 0.31 10.74
N ARG A 92 -5.53 -0.29 10.67
CA ARG A 92 -4.65 -0.21 9.49
C ARG A 92 -5.49 -0.58 8.27
N THR A 93 -5.57 0.30 7.29
CA THR A 93 -6.29 0.03 6.05
C THR A 93 -5.69 -1.22 5.45
N ARG A 94 -6.51 -2.26 5.29
CA ARG A 94 -6.08 -3.52 4.69
C ARG A 94 -5.70 -3.24 3.23
N MET A 95 -4.53 -3.71 2.81
CA MET A 95 -4.14 -3.64 1.40
C MET A 95 -5.20 -4.39 0.58
N PRO A 96 -5.70 -3.81 -0.54
CA PRO A 96 -6.66 -4.50 -1.39
C PRO A 96 -6.04 -5.78 -1.95
N SER A 97 -6.87 -6.79 -2.20
CA SER A 97 -6.43 -8.14 -2.60
C SER A 97 -5.58 -8.14 -3.86
N ASP A 98 -5.92 -7.26 -4.80
CA ASP A 98 -5.34 -7.28 -6.14
C ASP A 98 -3.90 -6.77 -6.09
N LEU A 99 -3.67 -5.68 -5.34
CA LEU A 99 -2.32 -5.18 -5.07
C LEU A 99 -1.44 -6.20 -4.33
N VAL A 100 -2.04 -7.01 -3.45
CA VAL A 100 -1.31 -8.09 -2.78
C VAL A 100 -0.89 -9.16 -3.79
N ASN A 101 -1.80 -9.56 -4.68
CA ASN A 101 -1.52 -10.53 -5.73
C ASN A 101 -0.42 -10.03 -6.68
N ASP A 102 -0.52 -8.78 -7.13
CA ASP A 102 0.45 -8.18 -8.05
C ASP A 102 1.85 -8.13 -7.43
N LYS A 103 1.95 -7.72 -6.17
CA LYS A 103 3.24 -7.69 -5.45
C LYS A 103 3.85 -9.08 -5.33
N ILE A 104 3.05 -10.08 -4.97
CA ILE A 104 3.53 -11.47 -4.87
C ILE A 104 3.98 -11.97 -6.25
N MET A 105 3.18 -11.77 -7.30
CA MET A 105 3.50 -12.21 -8.65
C MET A 105 4.75 -11.53 -9.20
N ASN A 106 4.90 -10.23 -9.01
CA ASN A 106 6.09 -9.49 -9.44
C ASN A 106 7.33 -10.01 -8.73
N THR A 107 7.29 -10.22 -7.41
CA THR A 107 8.46 -10.76 -6.69
C THR A 107 8.87 -12.15 -7.16
N ILE A 108 7.92 -13.00 -7.53
CA ILE A 108 8.21 -14.35 -8.03
C ILE A 108 8.74 -14.29 -9.46
N LYS A 109 8.18 -13.42 -10.30
CA LYS A 109 8.67 -13.19 -11.67
C LYS A 109 10.09 -12.63 -11.67
N GLU A 110 10.40 -11.70 -10.77
CA GLU A 110 11.75 -11.14 -10.60
C GLU A 110 12.80 -12.21 -10.23
N ALA A 111 12.39 -13.25 -9.50
CA ALA A 111 13.29 -14.33 -9.09
C ALA A 111 13.47 -15.45 -10.13
N ASN A 112 12.76 -15.38 -11.27
CA ASN A 112 12.93 -16.30 -12.40
C ASN A 112 12.97 -17.80 -11.98
N SER A 113 13.96 -18.55 -12.48
CA SER A 113 14.10 -20.00 -12.37
C SER A 113 14.62 -20.50 -11.02
N GLU A 114 15.22 -19.64 -10.20
CA GLU A 114 15.80 -20.03 -8.90
C GLU A 114 14.73 -20.33 -7.84
N GLY A 115 13.57 -19.68 -7.99
CA GLY A 115 12.43 -19.79 -7.09
C GLY A 115 12.69 -19.16 -5.72
N LEU A 116 11.64 -18.64 -5.10
CA LEU A 116 11.74 -18.02 -3.77
C LEU A 116 11.02 -18.86 -2.73
N SER A 117 11.58 -18.87 -1.51
CA SER A 117 10.86 -19.36 -0.34
C SER A 117 9.69 -18.43 -0.01
N GLN A 118 8.63 -18.98 0.61
CA GLN A 118 7.49 -18.21 1.11
C GLN A 118 7.93 -17.03 2.01
N LYS A 119 8.98 -17.23 2.83
CA LYS A 119 9.51 -16.19 3.71
C LYS A 119 10.12 -15.04 2.92
N GLU A 120 10.88 -15.35 1.89
CA GLU A 120 11.54 -14.36 1.03
C GLU A 120 10.51 -13.55 0.25
N ILE A 121 9.48 -14.22 -0.29
CA ILE A 121 8.36 -13.57 -0.98
C ILE A 121 7.67 -12.58 -0.03
N SER A 122 7.39 -13.00 1.21
CA SER A 122 6.76 -12.12 2.22
C SER A 122 7.62 -10.89 2.52
N VAL A 123 8.93 -11.07 2.72
CA VAL A 123 9.85 -9.96 3.01
C VAL A 123 9.98 -9.01 1.82
N ARG A 124 10.18 -9.54 0.60
CA ARG A 124 10.34 -8.73 -0.60
C ARG A 124 9.05 -7.99 -1.00
N SER A 125 7.90 -8.65 -0.92
CA SER A 125 6.61 -8.04 -1.27
C SER A 125 6.06 -7.09 -0.21
N GLY A 126 6.60 -7.16 1.02
CA GLY A 126 6.05 -6.45 2.19
C GLY A 126 4.67 -6.95 2.60
N VAL A 127 4.26 -8.13 2.12
CA VAL A 127 2.99 -8.78 2.46
C VAL A 127 3.21 -9.71 3.65
N ASN A 128 2.24 -9.78 4.55
CA ASN A 128 2.27 -10.69 5.68
C ASN A 128 2.42 -12.15 5.22
N TYR A 129 3.37 -12.88 5.84
CA TYR A 129 3.67 -14.29 5.59
C TYR A 129 2.44 -15.20 5.46
N GLN A 130 1.42 -15.04 6.32
CA GLN A 130 0.20 -15.84 6.26
C GLN A 130 -0.65 -15.52 5.03
N THR A 131 -0.71 -14.23 4.66
CA THR A 131 -1.42 -13.78 3.47
C THR A 131 -0.71 -14.28 2.22
N THR A 132 0.63 -14.20 2.19
CA THR A 132 1.45 -14.79 1.14
C THR A 132 1.19 -16.29 1.02
N ALA A 133 1.19 -17.05 2.13
CA ALA A 133 0.88 -18.49 2.13
C ALA A 133 -0.44 -18.82 1.45
N LYS A 134 -1.48 -18.06 1.80
CA LYS A 134 -2.83 -18.25 1.27
C LYS A 134 -2.86 -17.92 -0.22
N LYS A 135 -2.27 -16.79 -0.61
CA LYS A 135 -2.25 -16.34 -2.01
C LYS A 135 -1.42 -17.24 -2.93
N LEU A 136 -0.31 -17.79 -2.47
CA LEU A 136 0.47 -18.76 -3.26
C LEU A 136 -0.30 -20.03 -3.62
N ARG A 137 -1.35 -20.39 -2.88
CA ARG A 137 -2.23 -21.53 -3.20
C ARG A 137 -3.36 -21.16 -4.16
N GLU A 138 -3.77 -19.90 -4.16
CA GLU A 138 -4.90 -19.38 -4.96
C GLU A 138 -4.44 -18.88 -6.34
N LEU A 139 -3.19 -18.42 -6.46
CA LEU A 139 -2.68 -17.80 -7.67
C LEU A 139 -2.38 -18.84 -8.77
N PRO A 140 -2.95 -18.66 -9.98
CA PRO A 140 -2.67 -19.55 -11.09
C PRO A 140 -1.22 -19.38 -11.58
N GLY A 141 -0.63 -20.47 -12.05
CA GLY A 141 0.73 -20.45 -12.63
C GLY A 141 1.86 -20.47 -11.61
N ILE A 142 1.60 -20.58 -10.30
CA ILE A 142 2.67 -20.78 -9.31
C ILE A 142 2.88 -22.27 -9.08
N VAL A 143 4.13 -22.72 -9.24
CA VAL A 143 4.55 -24.09 -8.95
C VAL A 143 5.42 -24.09 -7.71
N LYS A 144 5.01 -24.90 -6.73
CA LYS A 144 5.81 -25.22 -5.55
C LYS A 144 6.74 -26.39 -5.88
N LYS A 145 8.05 -26.17 -5.75
CA LYS A 145 9.09 -27.20 -5.83
C LYS A 145 9.59 -27.51 -4.42
N GLY A 146 9.72 -28.80 -4.10
CA GLY A 146 10.16 -29.26 -2.78
C GLY A 146 9.09 -29.20 -1.69
N SER A 147 9.50 -29.59 -0.48
CA SER A 147 8.63 -29.75 0.68
C SER A 147 9.21 -29.09 1.94
N GLY A 148 8.36 -28.80 2.91
CA GLY A 148 8.80 -28.23 4.19
C GLY A 148 9.40 -26.83 4.05
N LYS A 149 10.51 -26.59 4.76
CA LYS A 149 11.19 -25.28 4.84
C LYS A 149 11.95 -24.91 3.56
N GLU A 150 12.28 -25.91 2.74
CA GLU A 150 13.00 -25.77 1.48
C GLU A 150 12.07 -25.58 0.28
N ALA A 151 10.76 -25.53 0.52
CA ALA A 151 9.80 -25.30 -0.54
C ALA A 151 10.05 -23.95 -1.22
N ARG A 152 10.30 -23.99 -2.52
CA ARG A 152 10.49 -22.83 -3.39
C ARG A 152 9.29 -22.68 -4.33
N TYR A 153 8.89 -21.44 -4.55
CA TYR A 153 7.79 -21.09 -5.44
C TYR A 153 8.37 -20.43 -6.68
N THR A 154 7.98 -20.94 -7.84
CA THR A 154 8.40 -20.47 -9.17
C THR A 154 7.17 -20.15 -10.00
N PHE A 155 7.30 -19.21 -10.92
CA PHE A 155 6.26 -18.95 -11.92
C PHE A 155 6.43 -19.94 -13.08
N LYS A 156 5.36 -20.66 -13.42
CA LYS A 156 5.26 -21.52 -14.59
C LYS A 156 4.87 -20.64 -15.76
N GLY A 157 5.89 -20.28 -16.55
CA GLY A 157 5.72 -19.68 -17.88
C GLY A 157 4.99 -20.62 -18.82
#